data_AF-I0W6E3-F1
#
_entry.id   AF-I0W6E3-F1
#
_cell.length_a   1.000
_cell.length_b   1.000
_cell.length_c   1.000
_cell.angle_alpha   90.00
_cell.angle_beta   90.00
_cell.angle_gamma   90.00
#
_symmetry.space_group_name_H-M   'P 1'
#
loop_
_entity.id
_entity.type
_entity.pdbx_description
1 polymer ?
#
loop_
_entity_poly.entity_id
_entity_poly.type
_entity_poly.pdbx_seq_one_letter_code
_entity_poly.pdbx_strand_id
1 'polypeptide(L)'
;MTCSSANPLVWAPPFTWTINAASGESLRPGGSALEPAILLSGGNELPTPPGGLIPSIGVNWYGTRVSVDWHNTTTGATGHSVSDEAAWQQKPGIPINRTWTGTGTVAFTVTVQTGAGWWFVNSQNAVCQGTISVVPGR
;
A
#
# COMPACT_ATOMS: atom_id res chain seq x y z
N MET A 1 10.50 1.49 -4.48
CA MET A 1 10.15 0.15 -5.02
C MET A 1 8.90 0.27 -5.86
N THR A 2 8.75 -0.58 -6.88
CA THR A 2 7.66 -0.48 -7.84
C THR A 2 6.79 -1.73 -7.78
N CYS A 3 5.48 -1.53 -7.70
CA CYS A 3 4.49 -2.60 -7.57
C CYS A 3 3.55 -2.51 -8.76
N SER A 4 3.67 -3.49 -9.64
CA SER A 4 2.84 -3.54 -10.85
C SER A 4 1.68 -4.50 -10.60
N SER A 5 0.49 -4.12 -11.04
CA SER A 5 -0.61 -5.06 -11.13
C SER A 5 -0.49 -5.89 -12.41
N ALA A 6 -0.66 -7.19 -12.28
CA ALA A 6 -0.96 -8.06 -13.40
C ALA A 6 -2.48 -8.25 -13.41
N ASN A 7 -3.20 -7.44 -14.19
CA ASN A 7 -4.64 -7.55 -14.25
C ASN A 7 -5.05 -8.78 -15.07
N PRO A 8 -5.80 -9.75 -14.48
CA PRO A 8 -6.30 -10.89 -15.24
C PRO A 8 -7.43 -10.51 -16.21
N LEU A 9 -8.03 -9.31 -16.05
CA LEU A 9 -9.14 -8.84 -16.86
C LEU A 9 -8.62 -7.99 -18.03
N VAL A 10 -8.77 -8.51 -19.24
CA VAL A 10 -8.30 -7.89 -20.51
C VAL A 10 -8.80 -6.47 -20.78
N TRP A 11 -9.90 -6.06 -20.14
CA TRP A 11 -10.51 -4.74 -20.32
C TRP A 11 -10.07 -3.70 -19.29
N ALA A 12 -9.32 -4.10 -18.26
CA ALA A 12 -8.86 -3.21 -17.21
C ALA A 12 -7.33 -3.05 -17.32
N PRO A 13 -6.84 -1.81 -17.55
CA PRO A 13 -5.43 -1.57 -17.85
C PRO A 13 -4.55 -1.89 -16.63
N PRO A 14 -3.31 -2.36 -16.84
CA PRO A 14 -2.35 -2.48 -15.76
C PRO A 14 -2.04 -1.09 -15.19
N PHE A 15 -1.82 -1.03 -13.88
CA PHE A 15 -1.33 0.15 -13.18
C PHE A 15 -0.08 -0.18 -12.38
N THR A 16 0.68 0.87 -12.09
CA THR A 16 1.94 0.79 -11.36
C THR A 16 1.92 1.72 -10.17
N TRP A 17 2.27 1.19 -9.00
CA TRP A 17 2.51 1.97 -7.79
C TRP A 17 3.99 2.16 -7.56
N THR A 18 4.36 3.40 -7.32
CA THR A 18 5.70 3.73 -6.84
C THR A 18 5.61 3.90 -5.32
N ILE A 19 6.14 2.92 -4.59
CA ILE A 19 6.17 2.90 -3.12
C ILE A 19 7.55 3.31 -2.63
N ASN A 20 7.56 4.25 -1.69
CA ASN A 20 8.71 4.59 -0.88
C ASN A 20 8.55 3.96 0.49
N ALA A 21 9.50 3.10 0.86
CA ALA A 21 9.61 2.53 2.19
C ALA A 21 10.76 3.22 2.92
N ALA A 22 10.48 3.72 4.12
CA ALA A 22 11.47 4.36 4.97
C ALA A 22 11.45 3.72 6.37
N SER A 23 12.62 3.69 7.01
CA SER A 23 12.71 3.45 8.45
C SER A 23 12.30 4.71 9.19
N GLY A 24 11.53 4.57 10.25
CA GLY A 24 11.22 5.67 11.15
C GLY A 24 10.53 5.15 12.40
N GLU A 25 9.80 6.05 13.04
CA GLU A 25 9.00 5.70 14.20
C GLU A 25 7.59 6.20 14.04
N SER A 26 6.65 5.51 14.68
CA SER A 26 5.26 5.92 14.67
C SER A 26 4.55 5.58 15.97
N LEU A 27 3.64 6.46 16.38
CA LEU A 27 2.76 6.21 17.51
C LEU A 27 1.66 5.23 17.09
N ARG A 28 1.50 4.14 17.86
CA ARG A 28 0.33 3.26 17.73
C ARG A 28 -0.97 4.01 18.04
N PRO A 29 -2.12 3.63 17.46
CA PRO A 29 -3.42 4.12 17.91
C PRO A 29 -3.59 3.91 19.42
N GLY A 30 -3.75 5.00 20.17
CA GLY A 30 -3.85 4.97 21.64
C GLY A 30 -2.54 4.70 22.39
N GLY A 31 -1.40 4.60 21.69
CA GLY A 31 -0.08 4.44 22.30
C GLY A 31 0.44 5.74 22.92
N SER A 32 1.38 5.60 23.86
CA SER A 32 2.02 6.73 24.56
C SER A 32 3.47 6.99 24.14
N ALA A 33 4.06 6.14 23.30
CA ALA A 33 5.44 6.24 22.86
C ALA A 33 5.59 5.90 21.37
N LEU A 34 6.58 6.53 20.72
CA LEU A 34 6.97 6.21 19.36
C LEU A 34 7.59 4.81 19.32
N GLU A 35 7.16 4.02 18.36
CA GLU A 35 7.69 2.67 18.12
C GLU A 35 8.35 2.59 16.75
N PRO A 36 9.48 1.87 16.63
CA PRO A 36 10.13 1.63 15.34
C PRO A 36 9.20 0.97 14.34
N ALA A 37 9.07 1.60 13.17
CA ALA A 37 8.11 1.21 12.15
C ALA A 37 8.67 1.40 10.74
N ILE A 38 8.13 0.60 9.81
CA ILE A 38 8.22 0.90 8.38
C ILE A 38 7.17 1.96 8.08
N LEU A 39 7.62 3.07 7.49
CA LEU A 39 6.78 4.14 6.98
C LEU A 39 6.65 3.98 5.48
N LEU A 40 5.45 3.68 5.01
CA LEU A 40 5.16 3.58 3.58
C LEU A 40 4.50 4.87 3.08
N SER A 41 4.97 5.34 1.93
CA SER A 41 4.37 6.45 1.20
C SER A 41 4.49 6.20 -0.30
N GLY A 42 3.73 6.93 -1.11
CA GLY A 42 3.81 6.78 -2.55
C GLY A 42 2.53 7.21 -3.25
N GLY A 43 2.59 7.20 -4.57
CA GLY A 43 1.47 7.55 -5.44
C GLY A 43 1.24 6.46 -6.46
N ASN A 44 0.01 6.43 -6.97
CA ASN A 44 -0.29 5.64 -8.15
C ASN A 44 0.04 6.46 -9.40
N GLU A 45 0.83 5.87 -10.29
CA GLU A 45 0.89 6.30 -11.68
C GLU A 45 -0.24 5.56 -12.41
N LEU A 46 -1.48 5.97 -12.13
CA LEU A 46 -2.60 5.49 -12.94
C LEU A 46 -2.38 6.03 -14.35
N PRO A 47 -2.31 5.17 -15.39
CA PRO A 47 -2.55 5.68 -16.73
C PRO A 47 -3.91 6.40 -16.68
N THR A 48 -3.99 7.59 -17.27
CA THR A 48 -5.27 8.28 -17.45
C THR A 48 -6.27 7.24 -17.93
N PRO A 49 -7.36 6.97 -17.19
CA PRO A 49 -8.22 5.85 -17.53
C PRO A 49 -8.61 6.00 -18.99
N PRO A 50 -8.41 4.97 -19.83
CA PRO A 50 -8.93 5.02 -21.18
C PRO A 50 -10.41 5.37 -21.07
N GLY A 51 -10.88 6.31 -21.88
CA GLY A 51 -12.19 6.97 -21.74
C GLY A 51 -13.43 6.09 -21.92
N GLY A 52 -13.38 4.81 -21.50
CA GLY A 52 -14.37 3.79 -21.79
C GLY A 52 -14.72 2.84 -20.64
N LEU A 53 -14.42 3.17 -19.36
CA LEU A 53 -15.01 2.44 -18.24
C LEU A 53 -16.50 2.85 -18.10
N ILE A 54 -17.38 2.15 -18.82
CA ILE A 54 -18.85 2.31 -18.73
C ILE A 54 -19.43 1.19 -17.86
N PRO A 55 -20.36 1.48 -16.91
CA PRO A 55 -20.95 2.79 -16.66
C PRO A 55 -20.07 3.63 -15.72
N SER A 56 -19.58 4.74 -16.27
CA SER A 56 -18.93 5.85 -15.56
C SER A 56 -20.00 6.60 -14.79
N ILE A 57 -20.37 6.12 -13.61
CA ILE A 57 -21.21 6.89 -12.67
C ILE A 57 -20.29 7.96 -12.04
N GLY A 58 -20.06 9.06 -12.78
CA GLY A 58 -19.22 10.18 -12.37
C GLY A 58 -17.74 10.09 -12.78
N VAL A 59 -16.92 11.04 -12.32
CA VAL A 59 -15.47 11.09 -12.55
C VAL A 59 -14.84 9.77 -12.05
N ASN A 60 -13.81 9.24 -12.70
CA ASN A 60 -13.23 7.92 -12.40
C ASN A 60 -12.66 7.84 -10.96
N TRP A 61 -13.50 7.46 -10.00
CA TRP A 61 -13.16 7.43 -8.58
C TRP A 61 -12.73 6.02 -8.17
N TYR A 62 -11.55 5.94 -7.54
CA TYR A 62 -10.95 4.71 -7.05
C TYR A 62 -10.99 4.66 -5.53
N GLY A 63 -11.07 3.45 -5.00
CA GLY A 63 -10.61 3.20 -3.64
C GLY A 63 -9.20 2.61 -3.61
N THR A 64 -8.66 2.48 -2.41
CA THR A 64 -7.37 1.83 -2.17
C THR A 64 -7.26 1.30 -0.75
N ARG A 65 -6.62 0.14 -0.66
CA ARG A 65 -6.20 -0.48 0.59
C ARG A 65 -4.81 -1.04 0.40
N VAL A 66 -3.95 -0.85 1.40
CA VAL A 66 -2.58 -1.36 1.39
C VAL A 66 -2.43 -2.31 2.56
N SER A 67 -2.08 -3.56 2.28
CA SER A 67 -1.66 -4.51 3.30
C SER A 67 -0.16 -4.76 3.22
N VAL A 68 0.44 -5.00 4.38
CA VAL A 68 1.88 -5.22 4.56
C VAL A 68 2.05 -6.45 5.43
N ASP A 69 2.52 -7.52 4.81
CA ASP A 69 3.02 -8.70 5.53
C ASP A 69 4.51 -8.53 5.76
N TRP A 70 4.99 -8.77 6.97
CA TRP A 70 6.39 -8.53 7.30
C TRP A 70 6.98 -9.60 8.21
N HIS A 71 8.29 -9.77 8.09
CA HIS A 71 9.13 -10.64 8.90
C HIS A 71 10.43 -9.92 9.24
N ASN A 72 10.64 -9.65 10.52
CA ASN A 72 11.87 -9.14 11.07
C ASN A 72 12.87 -10.29 11.20
N THR A 73 13.83 -10.35 10.28
CA THR A 73 14.84 -11.43 10.23
C THR A 73 15.86 -11.33 11.36
N THR A 74 15.93 -10.19 12.06
CA THR A 74 16.80 -10.02 13.23
C THR A 74 16.18 -10.60 14.50
N THR A 75 14.88 -10.39 14.72
CA THR A 75 14.19 -10.83 15.94
C THR A 75 13.35 -12.09 15.76
N GLY A 76 13.10 -12.50 14.52
CA GLY A 76 12.15 -13.56 14.16
C GLY A 76 10.68 -13.16 14.25
N ALA A 77 10.37 -11.90 14.59
CA ALA A 77 9.00 -11.43 14.70
C ALA A 77 8.34 -11.32 13.31
N THR A 78 7.06 -11.67 13.23
CA THR A 78 6.23 -11.51 12.03
C THR A 78 4.98 -10.72 12.34
N GLY A 79 4.39 -10.10 11.33
CA GLY A 79 3.09 -9.48 11.49
C GLY A 79 2.45 -9.06 10.18
N HIS A 80 1.26 -8.49 10.34
CA HIS A 80 0.45 -7.96 9.27
C HIS A 80 -0.02 -6.56 9.65
N SER A 81 -0.03 -5.64 8.69
CA SER A 81 -0.53 -4.28 8.88
C SER A 81 -1.39 -3.89 7.69
N VAL A 82 -2.49 -3.20 7.97
CA VAL A 82 -3.44 -2.75 6.97
C VAL A 82 -3.60 -1.26 7.12
N SER A 83 -3.57 -0.55 6.00
CA SER A 83 -3.84 0.88 5.97
C SER A 83 -5.32 1.19 6.13
N ASP A 84 -5.62 2.43 6.50
CA ASP A 84 -6.97 2.95 6.32
C ASP A 84 -7.41 2.83 4.85
N GLU A 85 -8.71 2.63 4.66
CA GLU A 85 -9.31 2.54 3.33
C GLU A 85 -9.71 3.93 2.86
N ALA A 86 -9.08 4.39 1.77
CA ALA A 86 -9.45 5.63 1.11
C ALA A 86 -10.32 5.29 -0.10
N ALA A 87 -11.57 5.74 -0.11
CA ALA A 87 -12.48 5.60 -1.25
C ALA A 87 -12.62 6.94 -1.99
N TRP A 88 -13.18 6.87 -3.20
CA TRP A 88 -13.66 8.06 -3.91
C TRP A 88 -12.56 9.05 -4.35
N GLN A 89 -11.36 8.54 -4.65
CA GLN A 89 -10.21 9.35 -5.06
C GLN A 89 -9.86 9.14 -6.54
N GLN A 90 -9.66 10.22 -7.29
CA GLN A 90 -9.25 10.14 -8.71
C GLN A 90 -7.80 9.70 -8.89
N LYS A 91 -6.93 10.07 -7.94
CA LYS A 91 -5.52 9.70 -7.89
C LYS A 91 -5.21 9.19 -6.49
N PRO A 92 -5.47 7.90 -6.23
CA PRO A 92 -5.25 7.36 -4.91
C PRO A 92 -3.75 7.38 -4.57
N GLY A 93 -3.44 7.80 -3.35
CA GLY A 93 -2.12 7.67 -2.76
C GLY A 93 -1.98 6.38 -1.97
N ILE A 94 -0.75 6.07 -1.56
CA ILE A 94 -0.53 5.02 -0.57
C ILE A 94 -0.86 5.64 0.78
N PRO A 95 -1.97 5.24 1.44
CA PRO A 95 -2.21 5.66 2.81
C PRO A 95 -0.97 5.34 3.64
N ILE A 96 -0.55 6.29 4.49
CA ILE A 96 0.69 6.20 5.27
C ILE A 96 0.54 5.02 6.24
N ASN A 97 0.93 3.83 5.80
CA ASN A 97 0.81 2.63 6.60
C ASN A 97 2.00 2.59 7.56
N ARG A 98 1.69 2.52 8.85
CA ARG A 98 2.64 2.52 9.96
C ARG A 98 2.77 1.08 10.41
N THR A 99 3.79 0.38 9.90
CA THR A 99 3.98 -1.05 10.19
C THR A 99 4.99 -1.18 11.33
N TRP A 100 4.54 -1.40 12.57
CA TRP A 100 5.41 -1.49 13.75
C TRP A 100 6.13 -2.85 13.81
N THR A 101 7.34 -2.90 13.25
CA THR A 101 8.12 -4.13 13.08
C THR A 101 9.22 -4.31 14.12
N GLY A 102 9.44 -3.29 14.95
CA GLY A 102 10.62 -3.20 15.80
C GLY A 102 11.89 -2.91 15.00
N THR A 103 13.02 -2.83 15.69
CA THR A 103 14.33 -2.59 15.08
C THR A 103 14.90 -3.87 14.47
N GLY A 104 15.76 -3.72 13.46
CA GLY A 104 16.40 -4.84 12.76
C GLY A 104 16.12 -4.86 11.26
N THR A 105 16.60 -5.89 10.60
CA THR A 105 16.34 -6.12 9.18
C THR A 105 14.96 -6.74 9.01
N VAL A 106 14.14 -6.13 8.16
CA VAL A 106 12.75 -6.54 7.93
C VAL A 106 12.53 -6.81 6.46
N ALA A 107 12.13 -8.03 6.14
CA ALA A 107 11.58 -8.40 4.85
C ALA A 107 10.07 -8.16 4.87
N PHE A 108 9.53 -7.55 3.82
CA PHE A 108 8.11 -7.22 3.75
C PHE A 108 7.54 -7.39 2.34
N THR A 109 6.26 -7.73 2.29
CA THR A 109 5.44 -7.79 1.07
C THR A 109 4.35 -6.74 1.19
N VAL A 110 4.30 -5.81 0.24
CA VAL A 110 3.21 -4.84 0.13
C VAL A 110 2.24 -5.31 -0.93
N THR A 111 0.96 -5.41 -0.55
CA THR A 111 -0.14 -5.65 -1.48
C THR A 111 -1.02 -4.42 -1.51
N VAL A 112 -1.06 -3.76 -2.66
CA VAL A 112 -1.96 -2.63 -2.91
C VAL A 112 -3.15 -3.15 -3.67
N GLN A 113 -4.32 -3.01 -3.07
CA GLN A 113 -5.59 -3.27 -3.72
C GLN A 113 -6.11 -1.94 -4.25
N THR A 114 -6.66 -1.92 -5.47
CA THR A 114 -7.37 -0.77 -6.06
C THR A 114 -8.57 -1.22 -6.94
N GLY A 115 -9.46 -0.32 -7.36
CA GLY A 115 -10.74 -0.65 -8.01
C GLY A 115 -11.73 0.51 -8.10
N ALA A 116 -12.51 0.56 -9.18
CA ALA A 116 -13.53 1.59 -9.43
C ALA A 116 -14.79 1.34 -8.60
N GLY A 117 -15.31 2.36 -7.90
CA GLY A 117 -16.49 2.23 -7.00
C GLY A 117 -16.31 1.34 -5.76
N TRP A 118 -15.09 0.81 -5.58
CA TRP A 118 -14.57 -0.14 -4.58
C TRP A 118 -15.04 -1.61 -4.65
N TRP A 119 -14.28 -2.48 -3.96
CA TRP A 119 -13.95 -3.92 -4.17
C TRP A 119 -14.94 -4.87 -4.86
N PHE A 120 -16.22 -4.56 -4.90
CA PHE A 120 -17.26 -5.44 -5.42
C PHE A 120 -17.43 -5.38 -6.95
N VAL A 121 -16.93 -4.34 -7.63
CA VAL A 121 -17.09 -4.19 -9.09
C VAL A 121 -15.85 -4.61 -9.87
N ASN A 122 -14.64 -4.26 -9.41
CA ASN A 122 -13.37 -4.59 -10.09
C ASN A 122 -12.18 -4.41 -9.15
N SER A 123 -11.90 -5.42 -8.30
CA SER A 123 -10.72 -5.43 -7.45
C SER A 123 -9.47 -5.82 -8.25
N GLN A 124 -8.45 -4.98 -8.20
CA GLN A 124 -7.14 -5.24 -8.80
C GLN A 124 -6.06 -5.16 -7.72
N ASN A 125 -5.08 -6.06 -7.78
CA ASN A 125 -4.00 -6.13 -6.81
C ASN A 125 -2.65 -5.88 -7.49
N ALA A 126 -1.80 -5.09 -6.87
CA ALA A 126 -0.38 -4.95 -7.18
C ALA A 126 0.43 -5.43 -5.98
N VAL A 127 1.43 -6.28 -6.22
CA VAL A 127 2.25 -6.86 -5.16
C VAL A 127 3.71 -6.53 -5.42
N CYS A 128 4.44 -6.27 -4.35
CA CYS A 128 5.88 -6.03 -4.39
C CYS A 128 6.53 -6.40 -3.07
N GLN A 129 7.79 -6.79 -3.16
CA GLN A 129 8.57 -7.24 -2.01
C GLN A 129 9.78 -6.35 -1.82
N GLY A 130 10.16 -6.17 -0.57
CA GLY A 130 11.28 -5.33 -0.19
C GLY A 130 11.96 -5.84 1.08
N THR A 131 13.12 -5.28 1.34
CA THR A 131 13.84 -5.46 2.60
C THR A 131 14.37 -4.12 3.04
N ILE A 132 14.23 -3.81 4.32
CA ILE A 132 14.68 -2.55 4.91
C ILE A 132 15.26 -2.79 6.29
N SER A 133 16.26 -1.99 6.67
CA SER A 133 16.76 -1.96 8.05
C SER A 133 16.03 -0.88 8.84
N VAL A 134 15.28 -1.29 9.86
CA VAL A 134 14.60 -0.39 10.78
C VAL A 134 15.52 -0.08 11.95
N VAL A 135 15.85 1.19 12.11
CA VAL A 135 16.67 1.69 13.22
C VAL A 135 15.80 2.40 14.24
N PRO A 136 16.17 2.40 15.54
CA PRO A 136 15.51 3.25 16.51
C PRO A 136 15.60 4.72 16.06
N GLY A 137 14.56 5.49 16.31
CA GLY A 137 14.62 6.94 16.18
C GLY A 137 15.59 7.53 17.21
N ARG A 138 16.07 8.73 16.91
CA ARG A 138 16.95 9.49 17.81
C ARG A 138 16.13 10.23 18.85
#